data_AF-A0A239PZD4-F1
#
_entry.id   AF-A0A239PZD4-F1
#
_cell.length_a   1.000
_cell.length_b   1.000
_cell.length_c   1.000
_cell.angle_alpha   90.00
_cell.angle_beta   90.00
_cell.angle_gamma   90.00
#
_symmetry.space_group_name_H-M   'P 1'
#
loop_
_entity.id
_entity.type
_entity.pdbx_description
1 polymer ?
#
loop_
_entity_poly.entity_id
_entity_poly.type
_entity_poly.pdbx_seq_one_letter_code
_entity_poly.pdbx_strand_id
1 'polypeptide(L)'
;MMAAEHASATQTVPPEKIEWIGGCPTPPAPPVRPLHALVSVVKLVLNKEDTRQVFEAVAALSGRAGKRTFRRFVATPYGRRVVSEPVKLEEILSDRERLRAMPEGSFGRAYLAFMEGENLTPEGLIDSAAEAGIDFRGDTQFPEYRRLFLHLDVSHDLWHVLTGYGRDALGELCNLCFTRAQTRNPGFRLIIWIGLLAMKLERPGQPFWRAANEARRMGLEAEWIPAQDVEALLPLPLGEVRRRLNILAPTVYNAIPEEVKRDLLKPKVKKTQAQREAEAAMAG
;
A
#
# COMPACT_ATOMS: atom_id res chain seq x y z
N MET A 1 32.56 -15.24 3.24
CA MET A 1 32.69 -13.79 3.04
C MET A 1 32.66 -13.51 1.55
N MET A 2 31.47 -13.39 0.97
CA MET A 2 31.27 -12.85 -0.38
C MET A 2 30.00 -12.01 -0.32
N ALA A 3 30.20 -10.71 -0.12
CA ALA A 3 29.16 -9.72 -0.30
C ALA A 3 28.80 -9.71 -1.79
N ALA A 4 27.58 -10.13 -2.13
CA ALA A 4 27.04 -9.94 -3.45
C ALA A 4 26.61 -8.47 -3.56
N GLU A 5 27.47 -7.64 -4.15
CA GLU A 5 27.12 -6.31 -4.65
C GLU A 5 25.96 -6.44 -5.64
N HIS A 6 24.73 -6.20 -5.18
CA HIS A 6 23.63 -5.85 -6.08
C HIS A 6 23.66 -4.33 -6.30
N ALA A 7 24.67 -3.89 -7.05
CA ALA A 7 24.62 -2.60 -7.72
C ALA A 7 23.56 -2.71 -8.82
N SER A 8 22.31 -2.39 -8.49
CA SER A 8 21.27 -2.13 -9.49
C SER A 8 21.75 -0.95 -10.32
N ALA A 9 22.25 -1.22 -11.53
CA ALA A 9 22.64 -0.19 -12.46
C ALA A 9 21.40 0.67 -12.75
N THR A 10 21.30 1.83 -12.10
CA THR A 10 20.27 2.82 -12.36
C THR A 10 20.37 3.20 -13.83
N GLN A 11 19.51 2.62 -14.68
CA GLN A 11 19.44 2.97 -16.09
C GLN A 11 19.09 4.46 -16.18
N THR A 12 20.10 5.27 -16.47
CA THR A 12 19.95 6.71 -16.66
C THR A 12 19.04 6.93 -17.86
N VAL A 13 17.93 7.65 -17.67
CA VAL A 13 17.03 7.98 -18.77
C VAL A 13 17.69 9.09 -19.60
N PRO A 14 17.80 8.91 -20.93
CA PRO A 14 18.34 9.95 -21.81
C PRO A 14 17.54 11.26 -21.69
N PRO A 15 18.21 12.44 -21.73
CA PRO A 15 17.55 13.73 -21.53
C PRO A 15 16.33 13.98 -22.44
N GLU A 16 16.36 13.50 -23.68
CA GLU A 16 15.29 13.64 -24.66
C GLU A 16 14.03 12.82 -24.35
N LYS A 17 14.13 11.84 -23.44
CA LYS A 17 13.02 11.01 -22.97
C LYS A 17 12.43 11.49 -21.65
N ILE A 18 13.04 12.50 -21.02
CA ILE A 18 12.56 13.08 -19.77
C ILE A 18 11.31 13.91 -20.05
N GLU A 19 10.24 13.63 -19.32
CA GLU A 19 9.01 14.43 -19.34
C GLU A 19 9.00 15.36 -18.13
N TRP A 20 8.53 16.60 -18.29
CA TRP A 20 8.44 17.58 -17.21
C TRP A 20 7.00 17.75 -16.72
N ILE A 21 6.80 17.69 -15.41
CA ILE A 21 5.49 17.88 -14.78
C ILE A 21 5.65 18.83 -13.61
N GLY A 22 4.99 19.99 -13.67
CA GLY A 22 5.00 20.96 -12.56
C GLY A 22 6.39 21.50 -12.22
N GLY A 23 7.32 21.52 -13.18
CA GLY A 23 8.72 21.92 -12.97
C GLY A 23 9.64 20.79 -12.52
N CYS A 24 9.12 19.59 -12.25
CA CYS A 24 9.91 18.43 -11.84
C CYS A 24 10.19 17.48 -13.02
N PRO A 25 11.40 16.91 -13.15
CA PRO A 25 11.69 15.89 -14.15
C PRO A 25 11.01 14.57 -13.76
N THR A 26 10.50 13.85 -14.75
CA THR A 26 9.84 12.55 -14.56
C THR A 26 10.31 11.55 -15.62
N PRO A 27 10.38 10.24 -15.29
CA PRO A 27 10.69 9.21 -16.28
C PRO A 27 9.58 9.16 -17.34
N PRO A 28 9.86 8.64 -18.55
CA PRO A 28 8.82 8.37 -19.54
C PRO A 28 7.76 7.44 -18.93
N ALA A 29 6.52 7.60 -19.36
CA ALA A 29 5.47 6.70 -18.87
C ALA A 29 5.80 5.23 -19.20
N PRO A 30 5.68 4.31 -18.23
CA PRO A 30 5.94 2.90 -18.50
C PRO A 30 4.91 2.37 -19.52
N PRO A 31 5.33 1.49 -20.45
CA PRO A 31 4.40 0.84 -21.36
C PRO A 31 3.48 -0.11 -20.59
N VAL A 32 2.23 -0.25 -21.06
CA VAL A 32 1.30 -1.24 -20.52
C VAL A 32 1.69 -2.62 -21.07
N ARG A 33 1.94 -3.58 -20.17
CA ARG A 33 2.45 -4.92 -20.46
C ARG A 33 1.43 -5.98 -19.97
N PRO A 34 0.30 -6.19 -20.66
CA PRO A 34 -0.78 -7.04 -20.17
C PRO A 34 -0.38 -8.52 -20.04
N LEU A 35 0.46 -9.03 -20.95
CA LEU A 35 0.98 -10.40 -20.87
C LEU A 35 1.86 -10.60 -19.64
N HIS A 36 2.75 -9.65 -19.33
CA HIS A 36 3.57 -9.70 -18.12
C HIS A 36 2.71 -9.71 -16.86
N ALA A 37 1.67 -8.86 -16.83
CA ALA A 37 0.74 -8.82 -15.71
C ALA A 37 0.01 -10.16 -15.50
N LEU A 38 -0.42 -10.80 -16.59
CA LEU A 38 -1.03 -12.14 -16.53
C LEU A 38 -0.04 -13.19 -16.01
N VAL A 39 1.21 -13.16 -16.48
CA VAL A 39 2.26 -14.08 -16.02
C VAL A 39 2.54 -13.88 -14.52
N SER A 40 2.66 -12.63 -14.05
CA SER A 40 2.83 -12.34 -12.62
C SER A 40 1.66 -12.83 -11.79
N VAL A 41 0.43 -12.63 -12.26
CA VAL A 41 -0.76 -13.21 -11.63
C VAL A 41 -0.70 -14.72 -11.54
N VAL A 42 -0.30 -15.42 -12.61
CA VAL A 42 -0.16 -16.88 -12.60
C VAL A 42 0.88 -17.31 -11.57
N LYS A 43 2.01 -16.61 -11.49
CA LYS A 43 3.05 -16.86 -10.47
C LYS A 43 2.50 -16.67 -9.05
N LEU A 44 1.72 -15.62 -8.80
CA LEU A 44 1.07 -15.37 -7.52
C LEU A 44 0.06 -16.48 -7.15
N VAL A 45 -0.71 -16.97 -8.12
CA VAL A 45 -1.68 -18.05 -7.89
C VAL A 45 -0.97 -19.37 -7.57
N LEU A 46 0.16 -19.64 -8.23
CA LEU A 46 0.99 -20.83 -7.98
C LEU A 46 1.77 -20.73 -6.66
N ASN A 47 2.24 -19.54 -6.30
CA ASN A 47 2.92 -19.25 -5.05
C ASN A 47 2.32 -18.01 -4.37
N LYS A 48 1.37 -18.24 -3.46
CA LYS A 48 0.65 -17.17 -2.73
C LYS A 48 1.54 -16.37 -1.80
N GLU A 49 2.73 -16.87 -1.45
CA GLU A 49 3.69 -16.19 -0.59
C GLU A 49 4.58 -15.22 -1.40
N ASP A 50 4.61 -15.28 -2.75
CA ASP A 50 5.36 -14.33 -3.59
C ASP A 50 4.56 -13.03 -3.86
N THR A 51 4.36 -12.26 -2.79
CA THR A 51 3.59 -10.99 -2.81
C THR A 51 4.16 -9.94 -3.77
N ARG A 52 5.45 -10.03 -4.13
CA ARG A 52 6.10 -9.18 -5.15
C ARG A 52 5.38 -9.22 -6.50
N GLN A 53 4.75 -10.35 -6.84
CA GLN A 53 4.00 -10.48 -8.09
C GLN A 53 2.78 -9.56 -8.16
N VAL A 54 2.23 -9.13 -7.02
CA VAL A 54 1.18 -8.11 -6.98
C VAL A 54 1.71 -6.79 -7.52
N PHE A 55 2.88 -6.35 -7.05
CA PHE A 55 3.52 -5.11 -7.49
C PHE A 55 3.89 -5.16 -8.98
N GLU A 56 4.44 -6.28 -9.45
CA GLU A 56 4.75 -6.49 -10.87
C GLU A 56 3.51 -6.38 -11.77
N ALA A 57 2.40 -7.03 -11.38
CA ALA A 57 1.16 -6.98 -12.14
C ALA A 57 0.54 -5.58 -12.17
N VAL A 58 0.54 -4.88 -11.02
CA VAL A 58 0.06 -3.50 -10.92
C VAL A 58 0.94 -2.56 -11.76
N ALA A 59 2.27 -2.64 -11.62
CA ALA A 59 3.20 -1.81 -12.37
C ALA A 59 3.06 -2.01 -13.88
N ALA A 60 2.94 -3.27 -14.34
CA ALA A 60 2.76 -3.61 -15.74
C ALA A 60 1.47 -3.04 -16.35
N LEU A 61 0.44 -2.78 -15.55
CA LEU A 61 -0.84 -2.25 -16.02
C LEU A 61 -1.07 -0.77 -15.68
N SER A 62 -0.18 -0.14 -14.91
CA SER A 62 -0.36 1.22 -14.38
C SER A 62 -0.31 2.30 -15.46
N GLY A 63 0.55 2.12 -16.47
CA GLY A 63 0.74 3.07 -17.56
C GLY A 63 0.95 4.52 -17.07
N ARG A 64 0.16 5.46 -17.58
CA ARG A 64 0.25 6.90 -17.23
C ARG A 64 -0.37 7.27 -15.87
N ALA A 65 -0.86 6.31 -15.07
CA ALA A 65 -1.56 6.62 -13.83
C ALA A 65 -0.69 7.36 -12.81
N GLY A 66 0.53 6.88 -12.56
CA GLY A 66 1.48 7.54 -11.66
C GLY A 66 1.72 9.01 -12.05
N LYS A 67 1.93 9.28 -13.34
CA LYS A 67 2.11 10.64 -13.86
C LYS A 67 0.87 11.53 -13.68
N ARG A 68 -0.34 10.99 -13.83
CA ARG A 68 -1.57 11.76 -13.57
C ARG A 68 -1.70 12.11 -12.10
N THR A 69 -1.43 11.15 -11.21
CA THR A 69 -1.41 11.36 -9.76
C THR A 69 -0.36 12.41 -9.40
N PHE A 70 0.86 12.28 -9.93
CA PHE A 70 1.94 13.25 -9.71
C PHE A 70 1.58 14.65 -10.16
N ARG A 71 1.03 14.81 -11.37
CA ARG A 71 0.56 16.12 -11.85
C ARG A 71 -0.46 16.76 -10.91
N ARG A 72 -1.41 15.98 -10.40
CA ARG A 72 -2.40 16.46 -9.44
C ARG A 72 -1.75 16.81 -8.11
N PHE A 73 -0.77 16.01 -7.67
CA PHE A 73 -0.12 16.12 -6.37
C PHE A 73 0.72 17.40 -6.29
N VAL A 74 1.65 17.59 -7.22
CA VAL A 74 2.50 18.79 -7.28
C VAL A 74 1.73 20.05 -7.63
N ALA A 75 0.46 19.96 -8.02
CA ALA A 75 -0.40 21.13 -8.17
C ALA A 75 -0.93 21.65 -6.82
N THR A 76 -0.94 20.82 -5.77
CA THR A 76 -1.41 21.20 -4.43
C THR A 76 -0.28 21.82 -3.58
N PRO A 77 -0.60 22.71 -2.62
CA PRO A 77 0.41 23.26 -1.71
C PRO A 77 1.15 22.17 -0.94
N TYR A 78 0.41 21.22 -0.34
CA TYR A 78 1.00 20.12 0.41
C TYR A 78 1.85 19.20 -0.47
N GLY A 79 1.35 18.81 -1.65
CA GLY A 79 2.12 17.94 -2.54
C GLY A 79 3.39 18.59 -3.07
N ARG A 80 3.43 19.92 -3.28
CA ARG A 80 4.69 20.65 -3.54
C ARG A 80 5.62 20.52 -2.34
N ARG A 81 5.14 20.83 -1.14
CA ARG A 81 5.90 20.69 0.11
C ARG A 81 6.52 19.30 0.24
N VAL A 82 5.75 18.24 -0.02
CA VAL A 82 6.25 16.87 0.07
C VAL A 82 7.38 16.58 -0.91
N VAL A 83 7.34 17.10 -2.13
CA VAL A 83 8.38 16.82 -3.13
C VAL A 83 9.58 17.76 -3.08
N SER A 84 9.41 19.00 -2.59
CA SER A 84 10.47 20.02 -2.56
C SER A 84 11.09 20.24 -1.18
N GLU A 85 10.36 19.94 -0.11
CA GLU A 85 10.75 20.19 1.28
C GLU A 85 10.88 18.86 2.05
N PRO A 86 11.55 18.83 3.21
CA PRO A 86 11.83 17.60 3.96
C PRO A 86 10.60 17.07 4.73
N VAL A 87 9.41 17.04 4.13
CA VAL A 87 8.29 16.31 4.72
C VAL A 87 8.58 14.83 4.56
N LYS A 88 9.06 14.21 5.64
CA LYS A 88 9.44 12.79 5.71
C LYS A 88 8.48 12.01 6.59
N LEU A 89 7.33 11.68 6.02
CA LEU A 89 6.28 10.96 6.74
C LEU A 89 6.78 9.63 7.32
N GLU A 90 7.69 8.95 6.62
CA GLU A 90 8.34 7.72 7.08
C GLU A 90 9.11 7.89 8.40
N GLU A 91 9.77 9.03 8.60
CA GLU A 91 10.49 9.32 9.86
C GLU A 91 9.49 9.60 10.99
N ILE A 92 8.34 10.21 10.68
CA ILE A 92 7.30 10.51 11.66
C ILE A 92 6.56 9.25 12.11
N LEU A 93 6.19 8.39 11.15
CA LEU A 93 5.43 7.17 11.42
C LEU A 93 6.29 6.05 12.05
N SER A 94 7.62 6.10 11.87
CA SER A 94 8.55 5.17 12.54
C SER A 94 8.91 5.61 13.97
N ASP A 95 8.75 6.88 14.32
CA ASP A 95 9.00 7.40 15.66
C ASP A 95 7.84 7.08 16.63
N ARG A 96 7.94 5.91 17.27
CA ARG A 96 6.93 5.43 18.22
C ARG A 96 6.79 6.34 19.44
N GLU A 97 7.87 6.93 19.95
CA GLU A 97 7.78 7.81 21.13
C GLU A 97 7.03 9.10 20.77
N ARG A 98 7.32 9.68 19.61
CA ARG A 98 6.56 10.82 19.08
C ARG A 98 5.07 10.48 18.93
N LEU A 99 4.73 9.30 18.40
CA LEU A 99 3.34 8.87 18.27
C LEU A 99 2.68 8.63 19.64
N ARG A 100 3.39 8.06 20.62
CA ARG A 100 2.87 7.87 22.00
C ARG A 100 2.60 9.19 22.71
N ALA A 101 3.44 10.19 22.47
CA ALA A 101 3.29 11.53 23.04
C ALA A 101 2.08 12.30 22.48
N MET A 102 1.48 11.86 21.37
CA MET A 102 0.27 12.48 20.83
C MET A 102 -0.95 12.25 21.75
N PRO A 103 -1.97 13.12 21.69
CA PRO A 103 -3.17 13.01 22.53
C PRO A 103 -3.85 11.64 22.40
N GLU A 104 -4.39 11.13 23.50
CA GLU A 104 -5.17 9.88 23.48
C GLU A 104 -6.39 10.02 22.56
N GLY A 105 -6.71 8.96 21.81
CA GLY A 105 -7.78 9.00 20.78
C GLY A 105 -7.42 9.77 19.50
N SER A 106 -6.20 10.31 19.40
CA SER A 106 -5.70 10.92 18.17
C SER A 106 -5.48 9.90 17.06
N PHE A 107 -5.42 10.39 15.82
CA PHE A 107 -5.12 9.56 14.65
C PHE A 107 -3.75 8.88 14.76
N GLY A 108 -2.72 9.58 15.23
CA GLY A 108 -1.39 9.01 15.45
C GLY A 108 -1.38 7.93 16.53
N ARG A 109 -2.14 8.11 17.62
CA ARG A 109 -2.30 7.05 18.65
C ARG A 109 -3.04 5.84 18.12
N ALA A 110 -4.07 6.04 17.30
CA ALA A 110 -4.78 4.94 16.65
C ALA A 110 -3.90 4.20 15.65
N TYR A 111 -3.05 4.91 14.90
CA TYR A 111 -2.06 4.32 14.02
C TYR A 111 -1.03 3.50 14.78
N LEU A 112 -0.46 4.05 15.85
CA LEU A 112 0.48 3.30 16.68
C LEU A 112 -0.13 2.01 17.22
N ALA A 113 -1.35 2.09 17.77
CA ALA A 113 -2.05 0.91 18.29
C ALA A 113 -2.33 -0.14 17.20
N PHE A 114 -2.66 0.29 15.99
CA PHE A 114 -2.81 -0.59 14.83
C PHE A 114 -1.51 -1.31 14.48
N MET A 115 -0.38 -0.58 14.43
CA MET A 115 0.93 -1.16 14.12
C MET A 115 1.41 -2.13 15.20
N GLU A 116 1.22 -1.79 16.48
CA GLU A 116 1.59 -2.63 17.61
C GLU A 116 0.71 -3.90 17.68
N GLY A 117 -0.58 -3.79 17.38
CA GLY A 117 -1.50 -4.94 17.34
C GLY A 117 -1.19 -5.96 16.23
N GLU A 118 -0.58 -5.52 15.13
CA GLU A 118 -0.16 -6.36 14.00
C GLU A 118 1.26 -6.93 14.17
N ASN A 119 1.92 -6.64 15.30
CA ASN A 119 3.32 -7.00 15.59
C ASN A 119 4.30 -6.54 14.50
N LEU A 120 4.01 -5.41 13.85
CA LEU A 120 4.87 -4.82 12.82
C LEU A 120 5.89 -3.90 13.47
N THR A 121 7.18 -4.24 13.33
CA THR A 121 8.28 -3.36 13.74
C THR A 121 8.61 -2.37 12.63
N PRO A 122 9.12 -1.16 12.96
CA PRO A 122 9.63 -0.22 11.96
C PRO A 122 10.66 -0.87 11.03
N GLU A 123 11.51 -1.75 11.56
CA GLU A 123 12.50 -2.53 10.82
C GLU A 123 11.81 -3.52 9.86
N GLY A 124 10.79 -4.24 10.33
CA GLY A 124 10.03 -5.18 9.49
C GLY A 124 9.29 -4.51 8.32
N LEU A 125 8.89 -3.24 8.47
CA LEU A 125 8.34 -2.44 7.38
C LEU A 125 9.39 -2.04 6.35
N ILE A 126 10.58 -1.62 6.81
CA ILE A 126 11.71 -1.27 5.93
C ILE A 126 12.17 -2.51 5.16
N ASP A 127 12.31 -3.65 5.84
CA ASP A 127 12.71 -4.92 5.24
C ASP A 127 11.67 -5.43 4.24
N SER A 128 10.37 -5.41 4.61
CA SER A 128 9.28 -5.80 3.69
C SER A 128 9.23 -4.91 2.45
N ALA A 129 9.49 -3.61 2.61
CA ALA A 129 9.52 -2.68 1.51
C ALA A 129 10.77 -2.85 0.64
N ALA A 130 11.94 -3.15 1.22
CA ALA A 130 13.14 -3.52 0.47
C ALA A 130 12.95 -4.82 -0.32
N GLU A 131 12.31 -5.84 0.26
CA GLU A 131 11.91 -7.09 -0.41
C GLU A 131 10.89 -6.85 -1.54
N ALA A 132 10.01 -5.86 -1.37
CA ALA A 132 9.10 -5.39 -2.41
C ALA A 132 9.79 -4.53 -3.49
N GLY A 133 11.11 -4.30 -3.38
CA GLY A 133 11.89 -3.48 -4.30
C GLY A 133 11.64 -1.97 -4.15
N ILE A 134 11.00 -1.55 -3.05
CA ILE A 134 10.87 -0.15 -2.66
C ILE A 134 12.22 0.28 -2.10
N ASP A 135 13.01 0.87 -2.98
CA ASP A 135 14.23 1.52 -2.57
C ASP A 135 13.84 2.87 -1.93
N PHE A 136 14.10 3.04 -0.64
CA PHE A 136 13.93 4.34 0.04
C PHE A 136 15.14 5.26 -0.08
N ARG A 137 16.33 4.71 -0.37
CA ARG A 137 17.61 5.41 -0.16
C ARG A 137 18.54 5.49 -1.37
N GLY A 138 18.35 4.67 -2.39
CA GLY A 138 19.22 4.71 -3.55
C GLY A 138 19.05 5.97 -4.37
N ASP A 139 19.97 6.19 -5.28
CA ASP A 139 19.97 7.39 -6.10
C ASP A 139 18.98 7.27 -7.27
N THR A 140 18.30 8.36 -7.58
CA THR A 140 17.40 8.42 -8.74
C THR A 140 17.55 9.74 -9.47
N GLN A 141 17.41 9.69 -10.80
CA GLN A 141 17.33 10.88 -11.66
C GLN A 141 16.05 11.70 -11.43
N PHE A 142 15.05 11.13 -10.74
CA PHE A 142 13.72 11.73 -10.57
C PHE A 142 13.29 11.77 -9.08
N PRO A 143 14.02 12.50 -8.21
CA PRO A 143 13.80 12.46 -6.77
C PRO A 143 12.38 12.90 -6.37
N GLU A 144 11.84 13.95 -6.98
CA GLU A 144 10.48 14.44 -6.70
C GLU A 144 9.42 13.43 -7.11
N TYR A 145 9.59 12.81 -8.29
CA TYR A 145 8.67 11.80 -8.77
C TYR A 145 8.67 10.58 -7.85
N ARG A 146 9.84 10.12 -7.42
CA ARG A 146 9.98 9.03 -6.44
C ARG A 146 9.37 9.40 -5.08
N ARG A 147 9.54 10.64 -4.64
CA ARG A 147 9.03 11.12 -3.35
C ARG A 147 7.52 10.96 -3.24
N LEU A 148 6.76 11.15 -4.34
CA LEU A 148 5.33 10.81 -4.36
C LEU A 148 5.07 9.34 -4.02
N PHE A 149 5.78 8.39 -4.65
CA PHE A 149 5.50 6.97 -4.44
C PHE A 149 5.85 6.55 -3.02
N LEU A 150 7.01 6.99 -2.51
CA LEU A 150 7.35 6.79 -1.10
C LEU A 150 6.27 7.34 -0.16
N HIS A 151 5.76 8.54 -0.46
CA HIS A 151 4.68 9.13 0.33
C HIS A 151 3.38 8.31 0.27
N LEU A 152 3.00 7.79 -0.90
CA LEU A 152 1.82 6.94 -1.06
C LEU A 152 1.98 5.59 -0.37
N ASP A 153 3.16 4.97 -0.48
CA ASP A 153 3.45 3.67 0.11
C ASP A 153 3.42 3.75 1.64
N VAL A 154 4.04 4.78 2.23
CA VAL A 154 4.01 5.02 3.68
C VAL A 154 2.61 5.40 4.16
N SER A 155 1.81 6.06 3.32
CA SER A 155 0.43 6.42 3.66
C SER A 155 -0.54 5.23 3.62
N HIS A 156 -0.18 4.11 3.02
CA HIS A 156 -1.05 2.93 2.90
C HIS A 156 -1.59 2.46 4.25
N ASP A 157 -0.71 2.33 5.25
CA ASP A 157 -1.08 1.81 6.57
C ASP A 157 -1.94 2.81 7.35
N LEU A 158 -1.75 4.10 7.10
CA LEU A 158 -2.66 5.13 7.60
C LEU A 158 -4.08 4.95 7.04
N TRP A 159 -4.23 4.44 5.82
CA TRP A 159 -5.53 4.26 5.20
C TRP A 159 -6.32 3.12 5.86
N HIS A 160 -5.65 2.08 6.36
CA HIS A 160 -6.30 1.06 7.20
C HIS A 160 -6.95 1.68 8.43
N VAL A 161 -6.23 2.54 9.14
CA VAL A 161 -6.73 3.22 10.34
C VAL A 161 -7.85 4.20 10.00
N LEU A 162 -7.71 4.98 8.93
CA LEU A 162 -8.73 5.93 8.50
C LEU A 162 -10.02 5.22 8.09
N THR A 163 -9.93 4.17 7.29
CA THR A 163 -11.08 3.45 6.74
C THR A 163 -11.65 2.41 7.69
N GLY A 164 -10.87 1.91 8.64
CA GLY A 164 -11.25 0.81 9.53
C GLY A 164 -11.11 -0.59 8.92
N TYR A 165 -10.44 -0.73 7.77
CA TYR A 165 -10.10 -2.04 7.22
C TYR A 165 -8.90 -2.63 7.96
N GLY A 166 -9.01 -3.87 8.44
CA GLY A 166 -7.89 -4.60 9.04
C GLY A 166 -6.87 -5.10 8.00
N ARG A 167 -5.87 -5.85 8.47
CA ARG A 167 -4.88 -6.52 7.59
C ARG A 167 -5.21 -7.97 7.24
N ASP A 168 -6.43 -8.39 7.52
CA ASP A 168 -6.94 -9.64 6.96
C ASP A 168 -7.06 -9.53 5.44
N ALA A 169 -7.16 -10.67 4.75
CA ALA A 169 -7.16 -10.68 3.29
C ALA A 169 -8.27 -9.81 2.67
N LEU A 170 -9.46 -9.75 3.29
CA LEU A 170 -10.56 -8.91 2.80
C LEU A 170 -10.30 -7.44 3.11
N GLY A 171 -9.76 -7.12 4.28
CA GLY A 171 -9.36 -5.77 4.67
C GLY A 171 -8.34 -5.16 3.71
N GLU A 172 -7.26 -5.89 3.40
CA GLU A 172 -6.26 -5.52 2.40
C GLU A 172 -6.89 -5.26 1.02
N LEU A 173 -7.78 -6.17 0.58
CA LEU A 173 -8.48 -6.03 -0.70
C LEU A 173 -9.40 -4.80 -0.73
N CYS A 174 -10.09 -4.51 0.39
CA CYS A 174 -10.91 -3.30 0.52
C CYS A 174 -10.03 -2.05 0.48
N ASN A 175 -8.87 -2.06 1.16
CA ASN A 175 -7.92 -0.96 1.11
C ASN A 175 -7.35 -0.76 -0.31
N LEU A 176 -7.11 -1.82 -1.08
CA LEU A 176 -6.76 -1.73 -2.50
C LEU A 176 -7.88 -1.10 -3.34
N CYS A 177 -9.15 -1.42 -3.05
CA CYS A 177 -10.29 -0.81 -3.73
C CYS A 177 -10.40 0.69 -3.45
N PHE A 178 -10.19 1.09 -2.19
CA PHE A 178 -10.12 2.48 -1.75
C PHE A 178 -8.94 3.20 -2.43
N THR A 179 -7.76 2.59 -2.41
CA THR A 179 -6.54 3.09 -3.05
C THR A 179 -6.72 3.34 -4.54
N ARG A 180 -7.35 2.39 -5.22
CA ARG A 180 -7.65 2.52 -6.65
C ARG A 180 -8.60 3.69 -6.91
N ALA A 181 -9.56 3.95 -6.04
CA ALA A 181 -10.48 5.08 -6.19
C ALA A 181 -9.75 6.43 -6.05
N GLN A 182 -8.83 6.53 -5.08
CA GLN A 182 -8.03 7.74 -4.82
C GLN A 182 -6.97 8.02 -5.90
N THR A 183 -6.33 6.97 -6.43
CA THR A 183 -5.23 7.10 -7.41
C THR A 183 -5.67 6.97 -8.86
N ARG A 184 -6.86 6.40 -9.11
CA ARG A 184 -7.35 6.01 -10.44
C ARG A 184 -6.34 5.17 -11.24
N ASN A 185 -5.56 4.35 -10.54
CA ASN A 185 -4.60 3.44 -11.16
C ASN A 185 -5.32 2.19 -11.73
N PRO A 186 -5.30 1.95 -13.05
CA PRO A 186 -5.94 0.78 -13.64
C PRO A 186 -5.25 -0.54 -13.26
N GLY A 187 -3.99 -0.52 -12.82
CA GLY A 187 -3.24 -1.73 -12.48
C GLY A 187 -3.83 -2.54 -11.32
N PHE A 188 -4.51 -1.87 -10.39
CA PHE A 188 -5.21 -2.56 -9.31
C PHE A 188 -6.43 -3.38 -9.77
N ARG A 189 -7.01 -3.11 -10.95
CA ARG A 189 -8.24 -3.79 -11.40
C ARG A 189 -8.10 -5.29 -11.45
N LEU A 190 -6.99 -5.78 -12.02
CA LEU A 190 -6.75 -7.20 -12.21
C LEU A 190 -6.61 -7.91 -10.86
N ILE A 191 -5.77 -7.38 -9.98
CA ILE A 191 -5.53 -7.96 -8.65
C ILE A 191 -6.80 -7.94 -7.80
N ILE A 192 -7.54 -6.84 -7.79
CA ILE A 192 -8.82 -6.75 -7.05
C ILE A 192 -9.80 -7.82 -7.55
N TRP A 193 -9.93 -7.97 -8.87
CA TRP A 193 -10.85 -8.94 -9.46
C TRP A 193 -10.49 -10.38 -9.10
N ILE A 194 -9.21 -10.74 -9.18
CA ILE A 194 -8.72 -12.08 -8.84
C ILE A 194 -8.87 -12.36 -7.34
N GLY A 195 -8.53 -11.39 -6.49
CA GLY A 195 -8.72 -11.51 -5.04
C GLY A 195 -10.18 -11.76 -4.69
N LEU A 196 -11.11 -10.98 -5.26
CA LEU A 196 -12.55 -11.17 -5.07
C LEU A 196 -13.04 -12.54 -5.54
N LEU A 197 -12.56 -13.00 -6.69
CA LEU A 197 -12.92 -14.32 -7.21
C LEU A 197 -12.41 -15.43 -6.27
N ALA A 198 -11.15 -15.36 -5.84
CA ALA A 198 -10.56 -16.33 -4.93
C ALA A 198 -11.31 -16.42 -3.60
N MET A 199 -11.64 -15.27 -3.00
CA MET A 199 -12.43 -15.21 -1.76
C MET A 199 -13.82 -15.81 -1.95
N LYS A 200 -14.49 -15.49 -3.07
CA LYS A 200 -15.84 -15.98 -3.34
C LYS A 200 -15.89 -17.49 -3.58
N LEU A 201 -14.84 -18.05 -4.18
CA LEU A 201 -14.68 -19.50 -4.37
C LEU A 201 -14.42 -20.21 -3.04
N GLU A 202 -13.63 -19.62 -2.13
CA GLU A 202 -13.33 -20.24 -0.84
C GLU A 202 -14.50 -20.16 0.17
N ARG A 203 -15.18 -19.01 0.24
CA ARG A 203 -16.33 -18.78 1.14
C ARG A 203 -17.53 -18.28 0.35
N PRO A 204 -18.24 -19.18 -0.37
CA PRO A 204 -19.49 -18.81 -1.04
C PRO A 204 -20.51 -18.29 0.00
N GLY A 205 -21.41 -17.41 -0.43
CA GLY A 205 -22.42 -16.79 0.46
C GLY A 205 -22.02 -15.48 1.13
N GLN A 206 -20.73 -15.21 1.30
CA GLN A 206 -20.29 -13.95 1.94
C GLN A 206 -20.38 -12.73 0.99
N PRO A 207 -20.63 -11.51 1.52
CA PRO A 207 -20.88 -10.31 0.72
C PRO A 207 -19.59 -9.57 0.27
N PHE A 208 -18.52 -10.29 -0.10
CA PHE A 208 -17.22 -9.70 -0.46
C PHE A 208 -17.30 -8.64 -1.58
N TRP A 209 -18.11 -8.88 -2.61
CA TRP A 209 -18.35 -7.89 -3.68
C TRP A 209 -19.00 -6.61 -3.18
N ARG A 210 -19.90 -6.72 -2.18
CA ARG A 210 -20.53 -5.54 -1.57
C ARG A 210 -19.53 -4.77 -0.71
N ALA A 211 -18.67 -5.46 0.05
CA ALA A 211 -17.60 -4.84 0.82
C ALA A 211 -16.60 -4.09 -0.08
N ALA A 212 -16.14 -4.72 -1.17
CA ALA A 212 -15.25 -4.07 -2.13
C ALA A 212 -15.91 -2.86 -2.83
N ASN A 213 -17.21 -2.93 -3.14
CA ASN A 213 -17.92 -1.80 -3.71
C ASN A 213 -18.17 -0.67 -2.70
N GLU A 214 -18.40 -1.00 -1.42
CA GLU A 214 -18.43 -0.02 -0.32
C GLU A 214 -17.10 0.72 -0.22
N ALA A 215 -15.97 0.00 -0.20
CA ALA A 215 -14.64 0.59 -0.17
C ALA A 215 -14.36 1.48 -1.39
N ARG A 216 -14.75 1.03 -2.58
CA ARG A 216 -14.65 1.81 -3.82
C ARG A 216 -15.46 3.10 -3.75
N ARG A 217 -16.71 3.03 -3.26
CA ARG A 217 -17.59 4.20 -3.13
C ARG A 217 -16.99 5.19 -2.12
N MET A 218 -16.62 4.70 -0.94
CA MET A 218 -15.98 5.51 0.10
C MET A 218 -14.74 6.22 -0.42
N GLY A 219 -13.86 5.52 -1.17
CA GLY A 219 -12.67 6.14 -1.75
C GLY A 219 -12.95 7.13 -2.90
N LEU A 220 -14.13 7.11 -3.51
CA LEU A 220 -14.55 8.12 -4.51
C LEU A 220 -15.17 9.36 -3.86
N GLU A 221 -15.83 9.18 -2.71
CA GLU A 221 -16.52 10.23 -1.97
C GLU A 221 -15.61 10.93 -0.96
N ALA A 222 -14.56 10.25 -0.47
CA ALA A 222 -13.57 10.82 0.42
C ALA A 222 -12.79 11.96 -0.24
N GLU A 223 -12.33 12.89 0.60
CA GLU A 223 -11.33 13.87 0.19
C GLU A 223 -10.11 13.18 -0.41
N TRP A 224 -9.39 13.91 -1.26
CA TRP A 224 -8.20 13.34 -1.87
C TRP A 224 -7.06 13.29 -0.86
N ILE A 225 -6.92 12.14 -0.18
CA ILE A 225 -6.01 11.93 0.95
C ILE A 225 -4.55 12.27 0.62
N PRO A 226 -4.01 11.95 -0.57
CA PRO A 226 -2.65 12.35 -0.91
C PRO A 226 -2.39 13.86 -0.77
N ALA A 227 -3.39 14.72 -0.95
CA ALA A 227 -3.19 16.16 -0.80
C ALA A 227 -3.32 16.68 0.65
N GLN A 228 -3.55 15.81 1.63
CA GLN A 228 -3.85 16.20 3.00
C GLN A 228 -2.59 16.28 3.84
N ASP A 229 -2.51 17.31 4.68
CA ASP A 229 -1.39 17.50 5.61
C ASP A 229 -1.42 16.48 6.74
N VAL A 230 -0.90 15.28 6.47
CA VAL A 230 -0.94 14.14 7.38
C VAL A 230 -0.29 14.49 8.72
N GLU A 231 0.81 15.25 8.71
CA GLU A 231 1.53 15.68 9.91
C GLU A 231 0.61 16.49 10.85
N ALA A 232 -0.20 17.37 10.27
CA ALA A 232 -1.18 18.16 11.02
C ALA A 232 -2.42 17.34 11.43
N LEU A 233 -2.73 16.25 10.72
CA LEU A 233 -3.86 15.38 11.04
C LEU A 233 -3.54 14.37 12.15
N LEU A 234 -2.29 13.91 12.28
CA LEU A 234 -1.90 12.89 13.25
C LEU A 234 -2.29 13.23 14.71
N PRO A 235 -2.11 14.47 15.21
CA PRO A 235 -2.48 14.81 16.58
C PRO A 235 -3.99 14.98 16.81
N LEU A 236 -4.80 15.08 15.75
CA LEU A 236 -6.24 15.33 15.86
C LEU A 236 -7.00 14.05 16.24
N PRO A 237 -8.16 14.16 16.93
CA PRO A 237 -9.02 13.01 17.21
C PRO A 237 -9.39 12.24 15.93
N LEU A 238 -9.26 10.90 15.91
CA LEU A 238 -9.50 10.09 14.72
C LEU A 238 -10.90 10.31 14.12
N GLY A 239 -11.92 10.42 14.97
CA GLY A 239 -13.29 10.70 14.53
C GLY A 239 -13.42 12.06 13.85
N GLU A 240 -12.64 13.05 14.24
CA GLU A 240 -12.58 14.34 13.56
C GLU A 240 -11.89 14.25 12.20
N VAL A 241 -10.75 13.56 12.13
CA VAL A 241 -10.03 13.34 10.87
C VAL A 241 -10.93 12.62 9.86
N ARG A 242 -11.62 11.56 10.26
CA ARG A 242 -12.59 10.85 9.41
C ARG A 242 -13.69 11.77 8.89
N ARG A 243 -14.28 12.63 9.74
CA ARG A 243 -15.28 13.62 9.30
C ARG A 243 -14.71 14.61 8.29
N ARG A 244 -13.53 15.17 8.57
CA ARG A 244 -12.85 16.14 7.68
C ARG A 244 -12.56 15.53 6.30
N LEU A 245 -12.22 14.25 6.25
CA LEU A 245 -11.89 13.53 5.02
C LEU A 245 -13.09 12.86 4.34
N ASN A 246 -14.31 13.04 4.89
CA ASN A 246 -15.51 12.35 4.44
C ASN A 246 -15.35 10.81 4.36
N ILE A 247 -14.74 10.22 5.40
CA ILE A 247 -14.54 8.77 5.53
C ILE A 247 -15.54 8.21 6.52
N LEU A 248 -16.37 7.29 6.05
CA LEU A 248 -17.42 6.64 6.82
C LEU A 248 -16.93 5.30 7.40
N ALA A 249 -17.62 4.78 8.41
CA ALA A 249 -17.35 3.44 8.91
C ALA A 249 -17.73 2.37 7.84
N PRO A 250 -16.94 1.30 7.68
CA PRO A 250 -17.16 0.29 6.64
C PRO A 250 -18.17 -0.75 7.12
N THR A 251 -19.45 -0.43 7.01
CA THR A 251 -20.56 -1.22 7.56
C THR A 251 -20.64 -2.64 7.00
N VAL A 252 -20.39 -2.82 5.70
CA VAL A 252 -20.49 -4.15 5.06
C VAL A 252 -19.31 -5.02 5.44
N TYR A 253 -18.10 -4.47 5.47
CA TYR A 253 -16.91 -5.18 5.93
C TYR A 253 -17.03 -5.59 7.41
N ASN A 254 -17.50 -4.69 8.28
CA ASN A 254 -17.68 -4.97 9.70
C ASN A 254 -18.80 -5.99 9.99
N ALA A 255 -19.79 -6.12 9.11
CA ALA A 255 -20.87 -7.09 9.28
C ALA A 255 -20.45 -8.53 8.94
N ILE A 256 -19.29 -8.74 8.31
CA ILE A 256 -18.78 -10.08 8.00
C ILE A 256 -18.15 -10.65 9.28
N PRO A 257 -18.51 -11.89 9.70
CA PRO A 257 -18.00 -12.47 10.93
C PRO A 257 -16.46 -12.48 11.01
N GLU A 258 -15.92 -12.21 12.19
CA GLU A 258 -14.47 -12.13 12.41
C GLU A 258 -13.76 -13.44 12.06
N GLU A 259 -14.39 -14.59 12.33
CA GLU A 259 -13.83 -15.91 11.98
C GLU A 259 -13.70 -16.08 10.46
N VAL A 260 -14.66 -15.54 9.71
CA VAL A 260 -14.62 -15.57 8.25
C VAL A 260 -13.47 -14.71 7.74
N LYS A 261 -13.35 -13.46 8.24
CA LYS A 261 -12.25 -12.56 7.84
C LYS A 261 -10.89 -13.14 8.21
N ARG A 262 -10.75 -13.63 9.45
CA ARG A 262 -9.51 -14.19 9.98
C ARG A 262 -9.03 -15.41 9.19
N ASP A 263 -9.92 -16.28 8.73
CA ASP A 263 -9.53 -17.56 8.12
C ASP A 263 -9.51 -17.49 6.58
N LEU A 264 -9.91 -16.37 5.98
CA LEU A 264 -10.00 -16.19 4.52
C LEU A 264 -8.62 -16.17 3.87
N LEU A 265 -8.44 -16.96 2.80
CA LEU A 265 -7.22 -17.07 2.00
C LEU A 265 -5.94 -17.37 2.79
N LYS A 266 -6.03 -17.75 4.07
CA LYS A 266 -4.89 -18.24 4.82
C LYS A 266 -4.38 -19.54 4.19
N PRO A 267 -3.05 -19.75 4.15
CA PRO A 267 -2.54 -21.01 3.65
C PRO A 267 -3.10 -22.13 4.54
N LYS A 268 -3.72 -23.14 3.91
CA LYS A 268 -4.23 -24.34 4.59
C LYS A 268 -3.03 -25.21 4.93
N VAL A 269 -2.24 -24.74 5.88
CA VAL A 269 -1.00 -25.40 6.25
C VAL A 269 -1.34 -26.65 7.07
N LYS A 270 -0.97 -27.85 6.58
CA LYS A 270 -1.01 -29.08 7.39
C LYS A 270 0.09 -29.12 8.47
N LYS A 271 1.19 -28.36 8.31
CA LYS A 271 2.29 -28.23 9.28
C LYS A 271 2.89 -26.82 9.34
N THR A 272 2.81 -26.19 10.50
CA THR A 272 3.32 -24.83 10.80
C THR A 272 4.79 -24.66 10.40
N GLN A 273 5.25 -23.41 10.23
CA GLN A 273 6.65 -23.12 9.90
C GLN A 273 7.63 -23.71 10.94
N ALA A 274 7.29 -23.61 12.23
CA ALA A 274 8.03 -24.26 13.30
C ALA A 274 8.12 -25.79 13.15
N GLN A 275 7.08 -26.45 12.63
CA GLN A 275 7.09 -27.89 12.37
C GLN A 275 7.96 -28.25 11.15
N ARG A 276 8.03 -27.38 10.14
CA ARG A 276 8.94 -27.56 8.99
C ARG A 276 10.40 -27.34 9.38
N GLU A 277 10.67 -26.36 10.23
CA GLU A 277 12.00 -26.09 10.78
C GLU A 277 12.47 -27.20 11.74
N ALA A 278 11.57 -27.74 12.57
CA ALA A 278 11.87 -28.89 13.43
C ALA A 278 12.16 -30.17 12.62
N GLU A 279 11.45 -30.42 11.52
CA GLU A 279 11.74 -31.56 10.65
C GLU A 279 13.05 -31.40 9.88
N ALA A 280 13.38 -30.18 9.43
CA ALA A 280 14.65 -29.89 8.80
C ALA A 280 15.83 -30.04 9.79
N ALA A 281 15.65 -29.64 11.06
CA ALA A 281 16.65 -29.81 12.11
C ALA A 281 16.83 -31.28 12.56
N MET A 282 15.82 -32.14 12.37
CA MET A 282 15.94 -33.57 12.65
C MET A 282 16.42 -34.41 11.45
N ALA A 283 16.54 -33.81 10.27
CA ALA A 283 16.97 -34.46 9.03
C ALA A 283 18.43 -34.14 8.63
N GLY A 284 19.13 -33.30 9.39
CA GLY A 284 20.56 -32.98 9.24
C GLY A 284 21.37 -33.48 10.42
#